data_AF-A0A7V8LKE2-F1
#
_entry.id   AF-A0A7V8LKE2-F1
#
_cell.length_a   1.000
_cell.length_b   1.000
_cell.length_c   1.000
_cell.angle_alpha   90.00
_cell.angle_beta   90.00
_cell.angle_gamma   90.00
#
_symmetry.space_group_name_H-M   'P 1'
#
loop_
_entity.id
_entity.type
_entity.pdbx_description
1 polymer ?
#
loop_
_entity_poly.entity_id
_entity_poly.type
_entity_poly.pdbx_seq_one_letter_code
_entity_poly.pdbx_strand_id
1 'polypeptide(L)'
;MSGRHGKPSKAGAKAAKVAVAGAGLVGGGLMMAATAAAATDGEWDQVARCESGGNWAINTGNGYQGGLQFSPSTWINSGGGQYAPSAHLATKDQQIAVAEKVLAGQGRGAWPVCGRGLSGSTPRTAPAANITQAAHHEEQAAEPAPAPAPEPADEGDEQFVAEAPEAPVLEDAPAPEEAPAPEAQDVDFQSGPA
;
A
#
# COMPACT_ATOMS: atom_id res chain seq x y z
N MET A 1 33.20 -58.49 16.64
CA MET A 1 32.31 -59.21 15.71
C MET A 1 30.88 -59.11 16.22
N SER A 2 30.18 -58.04 15.86
CA SER A 2 28.76 -57.83 16.18
C SER A 2 28.02 -57.66 14.86
N GLY A 3 27.42 -58.75 14.39
CA GLY A 3 26.50 -58.76 13.27
C GLY A 3 25.09 -58.56 13.79
N ARG A 4 24.44 -57.46 13.40
CA ARG A 4 23.00 -57.26 13.62
C ARG A 4 22.32 -56.87 12.31
N HIS A 5 21.71 -57.89 11.71
CA HIS A 5 20.34 -57.90 11.17
C HIS A 5 19.89 -56.68 10.35
N GLY A 6 20.19 -56.68 9.05
CA GLY A 6 19.32 -56.05 8.06
C GLY A 6 18.13 -56.97 7.76
N LYS A 7 16.90 -56.46 7.86
CA LYS A 7 15.71 -57.13 7.33
C LYS A 7 15.00 -56.25 6.30
N PRO A 8 14.31 -56.90 5.34
CA PRO A 8 14.08 -56.40 4.00
C PRO A 8 12.76 -55.65 3.91
N SER A 9 12.65 -54.71 2.98
CA SER A 9 11.34 -54.32 2.46
C SER A 9 11.47 -54.05 0.97
N LYS A 10 10.76 -54.92 0.25
CA LYS A 10 10.80 -55.12 -1.18
C LYS A 10 10.42 -53.85 -1.92
N ALA A 11 11.05 -53.66 -3.08
CA ALA A 11 10.65 -52.71 -4.10
C ALA A 11 9.12 -52.71 -4.28
N GLY A 12 8.51 -51.56 -4.00
CA GLY A 12 7.13 -51.25 -4.31
C GLY A 12 7.06 -50.29 -5.49
N ALA A 13 7.61 -50.68 -6.63
CA ALA A 13 7.30 -50.04 -7.90
C ALA A 13 5.80 -50.22 -8.13
N LYS A 14 5.00 -49.19 -7.87
CA LYS A 14 3.62 -49.14 -8.34
C LYS A 14 3.67 -48.93 -9.84
N ALA A 15 3.72 -50.06 -10.53
CA ALA A 15 3.59 -50.17 -11.97
C ALA A 15 2.29 -49.49 -12.41
N ALA A 16 2.46 -48.49 -13.27
CA ALA A 16 1.39 -47.93 -14.08
C ALA A 16 0.72 -49.07 -14.87
N LYS A 17 -0.57 -49.28 -14.63
CA LYS A 17 -1.44 -50.07 -15.52
C LYS A 17 -2.50 -49.12 -16.05
N VAL A 18 -2.10 -48.36 -17.06
CA VAL A 18 -3.03 -47.69 -17.96
C VAL A 18 -3.49 -48.76 -18.96
N ALA A 19 -4.68 -49.30 -18.73
CA ALA A 19 -5.36 -50.12 -19.72
C ALA A 19 -6.01 -49.17 -20.74
N VAL A 20 -5.30 -48.91 -21.84
CA VAL A 20 -5.90 -48.30 -23.04
C VAL A 20 -6.48 -49.43 -23.89
N ALA A 21 -7.80 -49.55 -23.84
CA ALA A 21 -8.57 -50.27 -24.85
C ALA A 21 -9.90 -49.55 -25.02
N GLY A 22 -10.00 -48.75 -26.07
CA GLY A 22 -11.19 -47.98 -26.41
C GLY A 22 -10.92 -47.00 -27.54
N ALA A 23 -10.80 -47.51 -28.76
CA ALA A 23 -10.79 -46.71 -29.97
C ALA A 23 -12.18 -46.08 -30.18
N GLY A 24 -12.27 -44.77 -30.01
CA GLY A 24 -13.41 -43.94 -30.38
C GLY A 24 -12.88 -42.60 -30.90
N LEU A 25 -13.06 -42.35 -32.19
CA LEU A 25 -12.68 -41.11 -32.86
C LEU A 25 -13.64 -39.97 -32.50
N VAL A 26 -13.11 -38.75 -32.55
CA VAL A 26 -13.80 -37.43 -32.55
C VAL A 26 -14.06 -36.80 -31.18
N GLY A 27 -13.21 -35.83 -30.86
CA GLY A 27 -13.43 -34.90 -29.75
C GLY A 27 -12.12 -34.45 -29.14
N GLY A 28 -11.28 -33.74 -29.92
CA GLY A 28 -10.18 -32.95 -29.38
C GLY A 28 -10.72 -31.88 -28.46
N GLY A 29 -11.08 -32.26 -27.24
CA GLY A 29 -11.34 -31.35 -26.15
C GLY A 29 -10.00 -30.77 -25.77
N LEU A 30 -9.61 -29.68 -26.43
CA LEU A 30 -8.64 -28.74 -25.92
C LEU A 30 -9.02 -28.51 -24.46
N MET A 31 -8.19 -29.01 -23.54
CA MET A 31 -8.12 -28.47 -22.21
C MET A 31 -7.84 -26.99 -22.42
N MET A 32 -8.89 -26.16 -22.41
CA MET A 32 -8.74 -24.72 -22.32
C MET A 32 -8.08 -24.50 -20.97
N ALA A 33 -6.75 -24.45 -20.97
CA ALA A 33 -5.99 -23.79 -19.95
C ALA A 33 -6.61 -22.40 -19.88
N ALA A 34 -7.46 -22.17 -18.88
CA ALA A 34 -7.93 -20.84 -18.57
C ALA A 34 -6.67 -20.01 -18.40
N THR A 35 -6.36 -19.18 -19.37
CA THR A 35 -5.33 -18.17 -19.24
C THR A 35 -5.85 -17.29 -18.12
N ALA A 36 -5.38 -17.55 -16.89
CA ALA A 36 -5.60 -16.65 -15.77
C ALA A 36 -5.07 -15.30 -16.25
N ALA A 37 -6.00 -14.40 -16.59
CA ALA A 37 -5.65 -13.06 -17.03
C ALA A 37 -4.94 -12.43 -15.84
N ALA A 38 -3.63 -12.34 -15.96
CA ALA A 38 -2.74 -11.75 -14.98
C ALA A 38 -2.97 -10.25 -14.98
N ALA A 39 -3.10 -9.63 -13.80
CA ALA A 39 -2.99 -8.19 -13.70
C ALA A 39 -1.59 -7.77 -14.18
N THR A 40 -1.56 -7.10 -15.32
CA THR A 40 -0.36 -6.55 -15.95
C THR A 40 0.07 -5.28 -15.22
N ASP A 41 1.34 -4.91 -15.36
CA ASP A 41 1.85 -3.66 -14.78
C ASP A 41 1.08 -2.42 -15.29
N GLY A 42 0.55 -2.48 -16.51
CA GLY A 42 -0.27 -1.41 -17.08
C GLY A 42 -1.66 -1.27 -16.44
N GLU A 43 -2.27 -2.38 -15.98
CA GLU A 43 -3.50 -2.32 -15.18
C GLU A 43 -3.22 -1.73 -13.79
N TRP A 44 -2.07 -2.05 -13.19
CA TRP A 44 -1.65 -1.42 -11.95
C TRP A 44 -1.31 0.06 -12.10
N ASP A 45 -0.75 0.49 -13.23
CA ASP A 45 -0.55 1.91 -13.54
C ASP A 45 -1.87 2.67 -13.67
N GLN A 46 -2.91 2.03 -14.24
CA GLN A 46 -4.25 2.62 -14.27
C GLN A 46 -4.81 2.83 -12.87
N VAL A 47 -4.65 1.84 -11.99
CA VAL A 47 -5.05 1.97 -10.58
C VAL A 47 -4.26 3.10 -9.92
N ALA A 48 -2.93 3.12 -10.07
CA ALA A 48 -2.10 4.15 -9.45
C ALA A 48 -2.43 5.55 -9.96
N ARG A 49 -2.74 5.70 -11.26
CA ARG A 49 -3.23 6.97 -11.82
C ARG A 49 -4.53 7.43 -11.20
N CYS A 50 -5.44 6.52 -10.92
CA CYS A 50 -6.72 6.82 -10.28
C CYS A 50 -6.57 7.12 -8.78
N GLU A 51 -5.68 6.39 -8.08
CA GLU A 51 -5.49 6.48 -6.62
C GLU A 51 -4.57 7.64 -6.20
N SER A 52 -3.44 7.84 -6.90
CA SER A 52 -2.37 8.77 -6.52
C SER A 52 -1.98 9.75 -7.63
N GLY A 53 -2.71 9.77 -8.74
CA GLY A 53 -2.27 10.50 -9.94
C GLY A 53 -1.07 9.86 -10.65
N GLY A 54 -0.67 8.65 -10.24
CA GLY A 54 0.47 7.92 -10.79
C GLY A 54 1.80 8.17 -10.05
N ASN A 55 1.75 8.84 -8.90
CA ASN A 55 2.94 9.06 -8.07
C ASN A 55 3.15 7.87 -7.13
N TRP A 56 4.10 7.00 -7.48
CA TRP A 56 4.43 5.81 -6.69
C TRP A 56 5.13 6.11 -5.36
N ALA A 57 5.73 7.28 -5.19
CA ALA A 57 6.39 7.71 -3.95
C ALA A 57 5.52 8.63 -3.09
N ILE A 58 4.22 8.75 -3.39
CA ILE A 58 3.36 9.70 -2.68
C ILE A 58 3.24 9.39 -1.19
N ASN A 59 3.37 10.42 -0.36
CA ASN A 59 3.09 10.39 1.06
C ASN A 59 2.59 11.77 1.50
N THR A 60 1.26 11.97 1.45
CA THR A 60 0.62 13.26 1.79
C THR A 60 0.26 13.38 3.27
N GLY A 61 0.54 12.36 4.09
CA GLY A 61 0.14 12.33 5.50
C GLY A 61 -1.34 11.99 5.73
N ASN A 62 -2.09 11.55 4.70
CA ASN A 62 -3.49 11.13 4.83
C ASN A 62 -3.69 9.70 5.37
N GLY A 63 -2.62 9.06 5.85
CA GLY A 63 -2.64 7.68 6.37
C GLY A 63 -2.46 6.59 5.32
N TYR A 64 -2.35 6.95 4.04
CA TYR A 64 -2.08 6.04 2.93
C TYR A 64 -0.78 6.42 2.23
N GLN A 65 -0.14 5.43 1.61
CA GLN A 65 1.22 5.57 1.10
C GLN A 65 1.38 4.88 -0.25
N GLY A 66 2.19 5.50 -1.10
CA GLY A 66 2.61 4.96 -2.39
C GLY A 66 1.51 5.01 -3.45
N GLY A 67 1.86 4.51 -4.64
CA GLY A 67 1.05 4.69 -5.85
C GLY A 67 -0.34 4.08 -5.76
N LEU A 68 -0.46 2.97 -5.00
CA LEU A 68 -1.70 2.21 -4.81
C LEU A 68 -2.41 2.52 -3.49
N GLN A 69 -1.98 3.57 -2.79
CA GLN A 69 -2.60 4.05 -1.55
C GLN A 69 -2.73 2.93 -0.49
N PHE A 70 -1.60 2.29 -0.15
CA PHE A 70 -1.59 1.29 0.91
C PHE A 70 -1.68 1.93 2.29
N SER A 71 -2.50 1.36 3.18
CA SER A 71 -2.37 1.64 4.61
C SER A 71 -1.10 0.94 5.17
N PRO A 72 -0.44 1.50 6.21
CA PRO A 72 0.74 0.88 6.81
C PRO A 72 0.49 -0.55 7.30
N SER A 73 -0.70 -0.82 7.85
CA SER A 73 -1.08 -2.15 8.34
C SER A 73 -1.25 -3.14 7.18
N THR A 74 -1.95 -2.75 6.11
CA THR A 74 -2.09 -3.59 4.91
C THR A 74 -0.75 -3.88 4.26
N TRP A 75 0.13 -2.88 4.18
CA TRP A 75 1.49 -3.03 3.63
C TRP A 75 2.28 -4.11 4.37
N ILE A 76 2.35 -4.01 5.70
CA ILE A 76 3.08 -4.96 6.53
C ILE A 76 2.42 -6.35 6.51
N ASN A 77 1.10 -6.43 6.65
CA ASN A 77 0.35 -7.69 6.64
C ASN A 77 0.47 -8.45 5.31
N SER A 78 0.67 -7.72 4.20
CA SER A 78 0.86 -8.30 2.87
C SER A 78 2.32 -8.62 2.56
N GLY A 79 3.22 -8.44 3.54
CA GLY A 79 4.65 -8.75 3.44
C GLY A 79 5.46 -7.67 2.71
N GLY A 80 4.98 -6.44 2.61
CA GLY A 80 5.73 -5.32 2.04
C GLY A 80 6.93 -4.88 2.88
N GLY A 81 6.93 -5.22 4.17
CA GLY A 81 8.04 -4.96 5.08
C GLY A 81 9.38 -5.61 4.66
N GLN A 82 9.34 -6.63 3.80
CA GLN A 82 10.54 -7.25 3.24
C GLN A 82 11.23 -6.38 2.18
N TYR A 83 10.51 -5.40 1.62
CA TYR A 83 10.99 -4.50 0.58
C TYR A 83 11.35 -3.14 1.16
N ALA A 84 10.44 -2.56 1.94
CA ALA A 84 10.65 -1.28 2.60
C ALA A 84 9.78 -1.17 3.86
N PRO A 85 10.17 -0.33 4.83
CA PRO A 85 9.36 -0.07 6.03
C PRO A 85 7.97 0.50 5.73
N SER A 86 7.77 1.07 4.54
CA SER A 86 6.59 1.82 4.14
C SER A 86 6.44 1.78 2.62
N ALA A 87 5.20 1.84 2.11
CA ALA A 87 4.93 1.59 0.69
C ALA A 87 5.53 2.66 -0.23
N HIS A 88 5.51 3.93 0.18
CA HIS A 88 6.07 5.05 -0.59
C HIS A 88 7.60 4.98 -0.76
N LEU A 89 8.30 4.25 0.11
CA LEU A 89 9.74 4.01 0.02
C LEU A 89 10.08 2.81 -0.88
N ALA A 90 9.09 2.01 -1.25
CA ALA A 90 9.25 0.87 -2.14
C ALA A 90 9.12 1.30 -3.59
N THR A 91 9.89 0.64 -4.46
CA THR A 91 9.75 0.81 -5.91
C THR A 91 8.37 0.37 -6.39
N LYS A 92 7.96 0.87 -7.56
CA LYS A 92 6.71 0.48 -8.23
C LYS A 92 6.54 -1.05 -8.28
N ASP A 93 7.55 -1.78 -8.74
CA ASP A 93 7.47 -3.24 -8.87
C ASP A 93 7.26 -3.95 -7.54
N GLN A 94 7.84 -3.43 -6.46
CA GLN A 94 7.64 -3.96 -5.12
C GLN A 94 6.24 -3.68 -4.61
N GLN A 95 5.73 -2.48 -4.86
CA GLN A 95 4.36 -2.14 -4.51
C GLN A 95 3.37 -3.04 -5.25
N ILE A 96 3.58 -3.28 -6.54
CA ILE A 96 2.75 -4.19 -7.33
C ILE A 96 2.89 -5.63 -6.81
N ALA A 97 4.09 -6.11 -6.50
CA ALA A 97 4.28 -7.46 -5.94
C ALA A 97 3.49 -7.68 -4.64
N VAL A 98 3.39 -6.64 -3.79
CA VAL A 98 2.56 -6.65 -2.59
C VAL A 98 1.07 -6.54 -2.95
N ALA A 99 0.73 -5.73 -3.95
CA ALA A 99 -0.63 -5.57 -4.44
C ALA A 99 -1.21 -6.87 -5.00
N GLU A 100 -0.39 -7.67 -5.69
CA GLU A 100 -0.77 -9.00 -6.19
C GLU A 100 -1.14 -9.95 -5.05
N LYS A 101 -0.46 -9.88 -3.90
CA LYS A 101 -0.83 -10.66 -2.70
C LYS A 101 -2.15 -10.18 -2.11
N VAL A 102 -2.37 -8.87 -2.07
CA VAL A 102 -3.64 -8.28 -1.63
C VAL A 102 -4.77 -8.69 -2.57
N LEU A 103 -4.54 -8.64 -3.88
CA LEU A 103 -5.49 -9.04 -4.91
C LEU A 103 -5.81 -10.53 -4.82
N ALA A 104 -4.82 -11.38 -4.48
CA ALA A 104 -5.03 -12.81 -4.25
C ALA A 104 -5.88 -13.10 -3.00
N GLY A 105 -5.72 -12.31 -1.93
CA GLY A 105 -6.43 -12.52 -0.66
C GLY A 105 -7.82 -11.87 -0.61
N GLN A 106 -7.93 -10.62 -1.04
CA GLN A 106 -9.14 -9.79 -0.93
C GLN A 106 -9.87 -9.63 -2.26
N GLY A 107 -9.25 -10.03 -3.38
CA GLY A 107 -9.79 -9.78 -4.71
C GLY A 107 -9.78 -8.30 -5.08
N ARG A 108 -10.45 -7.98 -6.18
CA ARG A 108 -10.56 -6.61 -6.71
C ARG A 108 -11.27 -5.63 -5.76
N GLY A 109 -11.91 -6.15 -4.70
CA GLY A 109 -12.57 -5.35 -3.67
C GLY A 109 -11.63 -4.47 -2.85
N ALA A 110 -10.32 -4.74 -2.87
CA ALA A 110 -9.33 -3.86 -2.26
C ALA A 110 -9.22 -2.49 -2.97
N TRP A 111 -9.58 -2.42 -4.25
CA TRP A 111 -9.65 -1.19 -5.05
C TRP A 111 -11.02 -1.06 -5.72
N PRO A 112 -12.09 -0.72 -4.97
CA PRO A 112 -13.47 -0.81 -5.46
C PRO A 112 -13.81 0.18 -6.58
N VAL A 113 -13.16 1.33 -6.60
CA VAL A 113 -13.37 2.39 -7.61
C VAL A 113 -12.35 2.27 -8.73
N CYS A 114 -11.07 2.26 -8.39
CA CYS A 114 -9.98 2.29 -9.36
C CYS A 114 -9.59 0.90 -9.92
N GLY A 115 -9.94 -0.19 -9.23
CA GLY A 115 -9.59 -1.57 -9.62
C GLY A 115 -10.56 -2.26 -10.58
N ARG A 116 -11.53 -1.53 -11.16
CA ARG A 116 -12.50 -2.09 -12.12
C ARG A 116 -11.84 -2.64 -13.38
N GLY A 117 -10.66 -2.16 -13.76
CA GLY A 117 -9.89 -2.70 -14.88
C GLY A 117 -8.98 -3.87 -14.53
N LEU A 118 -8.79 -4.20 -13.25
CA LEU A 118 -7.83 -5.24 -12.84
C LEU A 118 -8.32 -6.63 -13.24
N SER A 119 -7.44 -7.37 -13.92
CA SER A 119 -7.54 -8.82 -14.09
C SER A 119 -7.22 -9.57 -12.77
N GLY A 120 -7.12 -10.91 -12.83
CA GLY A 120 -6.87 -11.74 -11.65
C GLY A 120 -5.45 -11.59 -11.10
N SER A 121 -5.27 -11.96 -9.82
CA SER A 121 -3.95 -11.91 -9.20
C SER A 121 -3.00 -12.94 -9.80
N THR A 122 -1.78 -12.51 -10.10
CA THR A 122 -0.64 -13.39 -10.36
C THR A 122 0.48 -13.06 -9.38
N PRO A 123 0.75 -13.94 -8.40
CA PRO A 123 1.82 -13.73 -7.45
C PRO A 123 3.16 -13.52 -8.18
N ARG A 124 3.73 -12.32 -8.02
CA ARG A 124 5.06 -11.98 -8.53
C ARG A 124 5.96 -11.55 -7.38
N THR A 125 7.24 -11.84 -7.50
CA THR A 125 8.25 -11.39 -6.52
C THR A 125 9.10 -10.33 -7.19
N ALA A 126 9.10 -9.12 -6.65
CA ALA A 126 10.03 -8.08 -7.07
C ALA A 126 11.39 -8.29 -6.39
N PRO A 127 12.52 -7.94 -7.05
CA PRO A 127 13.81 -7.89 -6.38
C PRO A 127 13.79 -6.85 -5.26
N ALA A 128 14.53 -7.11 -4.17
CA ALA A 128 14.78 -6.10 -3.15
C ALA A 128 15.51 -4.92 -3.79
N ALA A 129 15.05 -3.70 -3.49
CA ALA A 129 15.62 -2.50 -4.09
C ALA A 129 16.89 -2.21 -3.31
N ASN A 130 18.00 -1.99 -4.02
CA ASN A 130 19.12 -1.28 -3.43
C ASN A 130 18.63 0.13 -3.12
N ILE A 131 18.43 0.40 -1.82
CA ILE A 131 17.86 1.65 -1.27
C ILE A 131 18.55 2.91 -1.84
N THR A 132 19.80 2.76 -2.30
CA THR A 132 20.58 3.79 -3.01
C THR A 132 19.88 4.35 -4.25
N GLN A 133 19.09 3.56 -4.99
CA GLN A 133 18.47 4.03 -6.24
C GLN A 133 17.11 4.73 -6.03
N ALA A 134 16.44 4.49 -4.89
CA ALA A 134 15.21 5.19 -4.53
C ALA A 134 15.50 6.65 -4.13
N ALA A 135 16.63 6.90 -3.45
CA ALA A 135 17.08 8.26 -3.12
C ALA A 135 17.37 9.13 -4.37
N HIS A 136 17.79 8.51 -5.48
CA HIS A 136 18.05 9.24 -6.72
C HIS A 136 16.79 9.70 -7.48
N HIS A 137 15.61 9.14 -7.18
CA HIS A 137 14.34 9.62 -7.76
C HIS A 137 13.74 10.81 -7.00
N GLU A 138 14.21 11.09 -5.78
CA GLU A 138 13.79 12.27 -5.01
C GLU A 138 14.61 13.51 -5.41
N GLU A 139 15.88 13.33 -5.81
CA GLU A 139 16.73 14.40 -6.35
C GLU A 139 16.30 14.85 -7.76
N GLN A 140 15.87 13.92 -8.63
CA GLN A 140 15.57 14.26 -10.03
C GLN A 140 14.19 14.92 -10.25
N ALA A 141 13.36 15.05 -9.21
CA ALA A 141 12.12 15.82 -9.23
C ALA A 141 12.27 17.23 -8.61
N ALA A 142 13.47 17.56 -8.12
CA ALA A 142 13.78 18.84 -7.49
C ALA A 142 14.96 19.53 -8.17
N GLU A 143 14.93 19.65 -9.51
CA GLU A 143 15.62 20.79 -10.12
C GLU A 143 14.69 22.00 -9.96
N PRO A 144 15.04 23.00 -9.12
CA PRO A 144 14.24 24.21 -9.05
C PRO A 144 14.38 24.90 -10.38
N ALA A 145 13.27 25.02 -11.13
CA ALA A 145 13.19 25.99 -12.20
C ALA A 145 13.70 27.34 -11.65
N PRO A 146 14.64 28.02 -12.32
CA PRO A 146 15.15 29.29 -11.83
C PRO A 146 13.96 30.25 -11.70
N ALA A 147 13.70 30.69 -10.47
CA ALA A 147 12.72 31.74 -10.22
C ALA A 147 13.07 32.96 -11.09
N PRO A 148 12.09 33.59 -11.77
CA PRO A 148 12.35 34.87 -12.40
C PRO A 148 12.79 35.86 -11.31
N ALA A 149 13.89 36.56 -11.59
CA ALA A 149 14.46 37.57 -10.71
C ALA A 149 13.41 38.63 -10.32
N PRO A 150 13.48 39.22 -9.10
CA PRO A 150 12.64 40.35 -8.76
C PRO A 150 13.00 41.53 -9.67
N GLU A 151 12.05 41.96 -10.51
CA GLU A 151 12.12 43.24 -11.20
C GLU A 151 12.24 44.37 -10.14
N PRO A 152 13.11 45.37 -10.36
CA PRO A 152 13.23 46.48 -9.42
C PRO A 152 11.89 47.23 -9.37
N ALA A 153 11.37 47.40 -8.16
CA ALA A 153 10.23 48.25 -7.88
C ALA A 153 10.55 49.69 -8.30
N ASP A 154 9.77 50.22 -9.23
CA ASP A 154 9.74 51.64 -9.56
C ASP A 154 9.10 52.38 -8.38
N GLU A 155 9.89 53.23 -7.74
CA GLU A 155 9.47 54.22 -6.75
C GLU A 155 8.60 55.28 -7.44
N GLY A 156 7.35 55.44 -6.98
CA GLY A 156 6.57 56.64 -7.26
C GLY A 156 5.06 56.41 -7.26
N ASP A 157 4.40 56.56 -6.11
CA ASP A 157 3.68 57.82 -5.83
C ASP A 157 3.15 57.78 -4.41
N GLU A 158 3.50 58.82 -3.70
CA GLU A 158 3.17 59.11 -2.32
C GLU A 158 1.69 59.52 -2.25
N GLN A 159 1.06 59.37 -1.08
CA GLN A 159 -0.23 59.99 -0.67
C GLN A 159 -1.47 59.10 -0.73
N PHE A 160 -1.66 58.28 0.32
CA PHE A 160 -2.97 58.29 1.00
C PHE A 160 -2.78 58.06 2.50
N VAL A 161 -2.73 59.20 3.19
CA VAL A 161 -3.05 59.49 4.59
C VAL A 161 -3.45 58.28 5.45
N ALA A 162 -2.60 57.98 6.44
CA ALA A 162 -2.95 57.13 7.56
C ALA A 162 -4.01 57.82 8.43
N GLU A 163 -5.25 57.36 8.33
CA GLU A 163 -6.25 57.58 9.38
C GLU A 163 -6.43 56.24 10.11
N ALA A 164 -5.83 56.16 11.30
CA ALA A 164 -5.97 55.05 12.22
C ALA A 164 -7.33 55.16 12.93
N PRO A 165 -8.24 54.17 12.81
CA PRO A 165 -9.31 54.08 13.78
C PRO A 165 -8.73 53.57 15.11
N GLU A 166 -8.77 54.43 16.12
CA GLU A 166 -8.52 54.08 17.53
C GLU A 166 -9.38 52.88 17.93
N ALA A 167 -8.72 51.88 18.53
CA ALA A 167 -9.39 50.74 19.12
C ALA A 167 -10.18 51.19 20.37
N PRO A 168 -11.50 50.91 20.49
CA PRO A 168 -12.18 51.08 21.76
C PRO A 168 -11.72 50.00 22.75
N VAL A 169 -11.04 50.45 23.80
CA VAL A 169 -10.88 49.73 25.06
C VAL A 169 -12.26 49.42 25.65
N LEU A 170 -12.60 48.14 25.77
CA LEU A 170 -13.66 47.67 26.64
C LEU A 170 -13.01 46.84 27.75
N GLU A 171 -12.86 47.52 28.88
CA GLU A 171 -12.52 46.98 30.18
C GLU A 171 -13.67 46.06 30.69
N ASP A 172 -13.27 44.98 31.36
CA ASP A 172 -13.96 44.25 32.44
C ASP A 172 -14.97 43.10 32.18
N ALA A 173 -14.44 41.87 32.40
CA ALA A 173 -15.00 40.70 33.11
C ALA A 173 -16.02 39.73 32.42
N PRO A 174 -16.13 38.42 32.86
CA PRO A 174 -15.33 37.65 33.83
C PRO A 174 -14.70 36.34 33.27
N ALA A 175 -13.88 35.69 34.13
CA ALA A 175 -13.08 34.49 33.92
C ALA A 175 -13.80 33.25 33.34
N PRO A 176 -13.09 32.34 32.65
CA PRO A 176 -13.66 31.07 32.21
C PRO A 176 -13.99 30.20 33.42
N GLU A 177 -15.28 29.89 33.58
CA GLU A 177 -15.76 28.92 34.54
C GLU A 177 -15.17 27.54 34.16
N GLU A 178 -14.43 26.97 35.11
CA GLU A 178 -13.75 25.70 35.06
C GLU A 178 -14.78 24.58 34.83
N ALA A 179 -14.79 23.99 33.63
CA ALA A 179 -15.62 22.83 33.35
C ALA A 179 -15.18 21.66 34.24
N PRO A 180 -16.07 21.08 35.08
CA PRO A 180 -15.69 19.99 35.96
C PRO A 180 -15.30 18.75 35.16
N ALA A 181 -14.16 18.17 35.54
CA ALA A 181 -13.67 16.89 35.05
C ALA A 181 -14.75 15.79 35.22
N PRO A 182 -14.89 14.84 34.28
CA PRO A 182 -15.77 13.70 34.50
C PRO A 182 -15.25 12.87 35.68
N GLU A 183 -16.09 12.75 36.70
CA GLU A 183 -15.91 11.90 37.87
C GLU A 183 -15.47 10.48 37.47
N ALA A 184 -14.41 10.02 38.14
CA ALA A 184 -13.98 8.64 38.11
C ALA A 184 -15.13 7.76 38.60
N GLN A 185 -15.52 6.79 37.77
CA GLN A 185 -16.52 5.79 38.14
C GLN A 185 -15.92 4.90 39.22
N ASP A 186 -16.44 5.06 40.44
CA ASP A 186 -16.24 4.17 41.58
C ASP A 186 -16.69 2.76 41.15
N VAL A 187 -15.70 1.91 40.81
CA VAL A 187 -15.93 0.49 40.58
C VAL A 187 -16.17 -0.15 41.94
N ASP A 188 -17.43 -0.38 42.25
CA ASP A 188 -17.92 -1.15 43.40
C ASP A 188 -17.25 -2.54 43.40
N PHE A 189 -16.16 -2.66 44.15
CA PHE A 189 -15.54 -3.94 44.51
C PHE A 189 -16.24 -4.44 45.78
N GLN A 190 -17.49 -4.87 45.65
CA GLN A 190 -18.23 -5.54 46.71
C GLN A 190 -18.27 -7.06 46.46
N SER A 191 -17.62 -7.78 47.39
CA SER A 191 -17.81 -9.20 47.75
C SER A 191 -16.83 -10.19 47.13
N GLY A 192 -15.88 -10.61 47.97
CA GLY A 192 -14.91 -11.68 47.73
C GLY A 192 -15.47 -13.11 47.84
N PRO A 193 -14.57 -14.11 47.92
CA PRO A 193 -14.87 -15.52 47.69
C PRO A 193 -15.35 -16.28 48.94
N ALA A 194 -16.27 -17.22 48.73
CA ALA A 194 -16.47 -18.42 49.55
C ALA A 194 -17.02 -19.56 48.67
#